data_AF-A0A3D5KJ67-F1
#
_entry.id   AF-A0A3D5KJ67-F1
#
_cell.length_a   1.000
_cell.length_b   1.000
_cell.length_c   1.000
_cell.angle_alpha   90.00
_cell.angle_beta   90.00
_cell.angle_gamma   90.00
#
_symmetry.space_group_name_H-M   'P 1'
#
loop_
_entity.id
_entity.type
_entity.pdbx_description
1 polymer ?
#
loop_
_entity_poly.entity_id
_entity_poly.type
_entity_poly.pdbx_seq_one_letter_code
_entity_poly.pdbx_strand_id
1 'polypeptide(L)'
;MKTLVCLLVLCPLLSKAQHITTDVEYNYLTKEYKTDLVETKGVKPGYRLDKLIWEEPVDNYTFEVSSLIKLDERQVAGILVVAKTKATGNISYICIPFGDQDLLDRYASELSTLETPLLKAYTLFTTIYYSGLIARDKNTELNSKLIK
;
A
#
# COMPACT_ATOMS: atom_id res chain seq x y z
N MET A 1 6.40 -37.57 41.07
CA MET A 1 5.83 -37.40 39.72
C MET A 1 6.72 -36.41 38.97
N LYS A 2 7.37 -36.89 37.91
CA LYS A 2 8.46 -36.19 37.21
C LYS A 2 7.87 -35.23 36.17
N THR A 3 8.18 -33.96 36.35
CA THR A 3 8.42 -32.91 35.34
C THR A 3 8.03 -33.27 33.91
N LEU A 4 6.86 -32.82 33.47
CA LEU A 4 6.48 -32.72 32.05
C LEU A 4 6.10 -31.26 31.74
N VAL A 5 7.01 -30.34 32.06
CA VAL A 5 6.89 -28.91 31.74
C VAL A 5 8.11 -28.55 30.90
N CYS A 6 8.11 -28.93 29.62
CA CYS A 6 9.23 -28.59 28.73
C CYS A 6 8.89 -28.66 27.22
N LEU A 7 7.65 -28.39 26.81
CA LEU A 7 7.26 -28.43 25.38
C LEU A 7 6.47 -27.21 24.90
N LEU A 8 6.78 -26.00 25.40
CA LEU A 8 6.17 -24.75 24.94
C LEU A 8 7.17 -23.59 24.76
N VAL A 9 8.48 -23.87 24.69
CA VAL A 9 9.53 -22.85 24.43
C VAL A 9 10.08 -22.95 22.99
N LEU A 10 9.29 -23.49 22.07
CA LEU A 10 9.66 -23.73 20.67
C LEU A 10 8.70 -23.06 19.69
N CYS A 11 8.23 -21.86 20.01
CA CYS A 11 7.88 -20.89 18.97
C CYS A 11 9.06 -19.94 18.80
N PRO A 12 10.13 -20.33 18.07
CA PRO A 12 11.01 -19.30 17.57
C PRO A 12 10.16 -18.43 16.64
N LEU A 13 10.16 -17.13 16.90
CA LEU A 13 10.25 -16.15 15.82
C LEU A 13 9.22 -16.38 14.71
N LEU A 14 7.94 -16.09 14.97
CA LEU A 14 7.08 -15.52 13.93
C LEU A 14 7.69 -14.16 13.55
N SER A 15 8.82 -14.20 12.83
CA SER A 15 9.22 -13.08 12.02
C SER A 15 8.12 -12.96 10.99
N LYS A 16 7.22 -11.99 11.17
CA LYS A 16 6.43 -11.47 10.05
C LYS A 16 7.43 -10.85 9.10
N ALA A 17 8.09 -11.66 8.29
CA ALA A 17 8.78 -11.17 7.12
C ALA A 17 7.71 -10.47 6.29
N GLN A 18 7.73 -9.14 6.34
CA GLN A 18 6.87 -8.31 5.54
C GLN A 18 7.27 -8.55 4.09
N HIS A 19 6.29 -8.90 3.27
CA HIS A 19 6.48 -9.14 1.84
C HIS A 19 7.13 -7.91 1.21
N ILE A 20 8.26 -8.16 0.56
CA ILE A 20 8.98 -7.15 -0.22
C ILE A 20 8.32 -7.11 -1.59
N THR A 21 7.93 -5.92 -2.04
CA THR A 21 7.35 -5.77 -3.37
C THR A 21 8.33 -6.31 -4.40
N THR A 22 7.84 -7.14 -5.31
CA THR A 22 8.62 -7.67 -6.42
C THR A 22 8.48 -6.77 -7.65
N ASP A 23 9.42 -6.87 -8.59
CA ASP A 23 9.31 -6.20 -9.90
C ASP A 23 8.01 -6.53 -10.63
N VAL A 24 7.54 -7.76 -10.52
CA VAL A 24 6.30 -8.21 -11.16
C VAL A 24 5.11 -7.47 -10.57
N GLU A 25 5.05 -7.34 -9.24
CA GLU A 25 3.96 -6.62 -8.56
C GLU A 25 4.05 -5.11 -8.82
N TYR A 26 5.24 -4.54 -8.80
CA TYR A 26 5.46 -3.13 -9.12
C TYR A 26 5.02 -2.78 -10.54
N ASN A 27 5.49 -3.56 -11.53
CA ASN A 27 5.14 -3.38 -12.93
C ASN A 27 3.64 -3.64 -13.16
N TYR A 28 3.06 -4.60 -12.45
CA TYR A 28 1.63 -4.84 -12.49
C TYR A 28 0.83 -3.58 -12.11
N LEU A 29 1.13 -3.00 -10.95
CA LEU A 29 0.40 -1.85 -10.41
C LEU A 29 0.60 -0.57 -11.23
N THR A 30 1.75 -0.40 -11.86
CA THR A 30 2.08 0.82 -12.63
C THR A 30 1.67 0.75 -14.10
N LYS A 31 1.69 -0.44 -14.72
CA LYS A 31 1.52 -0.61 -16.17
C LYS A 31 0.35 -1.50 -16.56
N GLU A 32 0.24 -2.67 -15.95
CA GLU A 32 -0.69 -3.71 -16.40
C GLU A 32 -2.10 -3.53 -15.83
N TYR A 33 -2.23 -3.03 -14.60
CA TYR A 33 -3.51 -2.90 -13.92
C TYR A 33 -4.52 -2.02 -14.68
N LYS A 34 -4.04 -0.94 -15.32
CA LYS A 34 -4.86 -0.11 -16.20
C LYS A 34 -5.48 -0.92 -17.33
N THR A 35 -4.70 -1.80 -17.95
CA THR A 35 -5.14 -2.65 -19.07
C THR A 35 -6.16 -3.67 -18.58
N ASP A 36 -5.89 -4.32 -17.45
CA ASP A 36 -6.80 -5.32 -16.85
C ASP A 36 -8.18 -4.72 -16.50
N LEU A 37 -8.21 -3.46 -16.04
CA LEU A 37 -9.46 -2.73 -15.80
C LEU A 37 -10.26 -2.51 -17.09
N VAL A 38 -9.60 -2.06 -18.16
CA VAL A 38 -10.23 -1.81 -19.46
C VAL A 38 -10.76 -3.11 -20.07
N GLU A 39 -10.01 -4.20 -19.92
CA GLU A 39 -10.34 -5.50 -20.47
C GLU A 39 -11.29 -6.33 -19.58
N THR A 40 -11.73 -5.78 -18.44
CA THR A 40 -12.58 -6.46 -17.44
C THR A 40 -12.01 -7.78 -16.93
N LYS A 41 -10.69 -7.96 -17.03
CA LYS A 41 -9.99 -9.21 -16.66
C LYS A 41 -9.86 -9.42 -15.15
N GLY A 42 -10.27 -8.43 -14.36
CA GLY A 42 -10.17 -8.47 -12.90
C GLY A 42 -8.72 -8.26 -12.44
N VAL A 43 -8.44 -8.60 -11.18
CA VAL A 43 -7.08 -8.51 -10.64
C VAL A 43 -6.26 -9.74 -11.05
N LYS A 44 -4.94 -9.58 -11.22
CA LYS A 44 -3.98 -10.65 -11.49
C LYS A 44 -4.29 -11.92 -10.65
N PRO A 45 -4.29 -13.14 -11.26
CA PRO A 45 -4.52 -14.37 -10.52
C PRO A 45 -3.56 -14.53 -9.33
N GLY A 46 -4.11 -14.97 -8.19
CA GLY A 46 -3.35 -15.08 -6.94
C GLY A 46 -3.31 -13.79 -6.11
N TYR A 47 -3.92 -12.70 -6.59
CA TYR A 47 -3.99 -11.42 -5.91
C TYR A 47 -5.42 -10.93 -5.75
N ARG A 48 -5.61 -9.98 -4.83
CA ARG A 48 -6.81 -9.12 -4.76
C ARG A 48 -6.41 -7.68 -4.44
N LEU A 49 -7.31 -6.74 -4.70
CA LEU A 49 -7.16 -5.35 -4.28
C LEU A 49 -8.17 -5.01 -3.19
N ASP A 50 -7.66 -4.67 -2.01
CA ASP A 50 -8.47 -4.23 -0.89
C ASP A 50 -8.47 -2.70 -0.85
N LYS A 51 -9.62 -2.07 -1.09
CA LYS A 51 -9.75 -0.61 -1.15
C LYS A 51 -9.63 0.00 0.25
N LEU A 52 -8.67 0.90 0.43
CA LEU A 52 -8.40 1.62 1.68
C LEU A 52 -9.07 3.00 1.70
N ILE A 53 -9.02 3.70 0.57
CA ILE A 53 -9.64 5.01 0.36
C ILE A 53 -10.45 4.94 -0.92
N TRP A 54 -11.73 5.30 -0.82
CA TRP A 54 -12.65 5.27 -1.94
C TRP A 54 -12.43 6.41 -2.91
N GLU A 55 -12.35 7.65 -2.40
CA GLU A 55 -12.05 8.85 -3.15
C GLU A 55 -11.74 9.99 -2.16
N GLU A 56 -10.53 10.53 -2.20
CA GLU A 56 -10.12 11.68 -1.39
C GLU A 56 -9.81 12.87 -2.30
N PRO A 57 -10.57 13.98 -2.24
CA PRO A 57 -10.31 15.14 -3.06
C PRO A 57 -9.17 15.98 -2.48
N VAL A 58 -8.15 16.27 -3.29
CA VAL A 58 -7.09 17.23 -2.96
C VAL A 58 -6.84 18.11 -4.18
N ASP A 59 -7.05 19.42 -4.02
CA ASP A 59 -7.00 20.39 -5.12
C ASP A 59 -7.86 19.95 -6.32
N ASN A 60 -7.27 19.93 -7.53
CA ASN A 60 -7.89 19.53 -8.79
C ASN A 60 -7.83 18.01 -9.03
N TYR A 61 -7.51 17.21 -8.02
CA TYR A 61 -7.34 15.76 -8.14
C TYR A 61 -8.23 15.00 -7.16
N THR A 62 -8.52 13.75 -7.49
CA THR A 62 -9.07 12.78 -6.57
C THR A 62 -8.14 11.57 -6.47
N PHE A 63 -7.97 11.08 -5.25
CA PHE A 63 -7.06 9.98 -4.95
C PHE A 63 -7.85 8.78 -4.42
N GLU A 64 -7.61 7.61 -5.00
CA GLU A 64 -8.06 6.34 -4.47
C GLU A 64 -6.85 5.52 -4.02
N VAL A 65 -6.98 4.77 -2.93
CA VAL A 65 -5.89 3.94 -2.41
C VAL A 65 -6.37 2.53 -2.22
N SER A 66 -5.60 1.57 -2.72
CA SER A 66 -5.86 0.15 -2.56
C SER A 66 -4.58 -0.60 -2.20
N SER A 67 -4.71 -1.63 -1.36
CA SER A 67 -3.63 -2.57 -1.09
C SER A 67 -3.72 -3.75 -2.04
N LEU A 68 -2.63 -4.07 -2.75
CA LEU A 68 -2.50 -5.33 -3.45
C LEU A 68 -2.18 -6.42 -2.42
N ILE A 69 -3.02 -7.44 -2.31
CA ILE A 69 -2.84 -8.53 -1.37
C ILE A 69 -2.52 -9.82 -2.13
N LYS A 70 -1.40 -10.44 -1.79
CA LYS A 70 -1.02 -11.78 -2.27
C LYS A 70 -1.77 -12.83 -1.46
N LEU A 71 -2.58 -13.66 -2.12
CA LEU A 71 -3.59 -14.48 -1.44
C LEU A 71 -3.02 -15.68 -0.67
N ASP A 72 -1.97 -16.29 -1.21
CA ASP A 72 -1.28 -17.45 -0.62
C ASP A 72 -0.59 -17.08 0.70
N GLU A 73 0.05 -15.93 0.75
CA GLU A 73 0.81 -15.45 1.91
C GLU A 73 -0.01 -14.56 2.84
N ARG A 74 -1.16 -14.06 2.36
CA ARG A 74 -2.02 -13.07 3.04
C ARG A 74 -1.25 -11.80 3.42
N GLN A 75 -0.35 -11.38 2.56
CA GLN A 75 0.51 -10.22 2.78
C GLN A 75 0.25 -9.10 1.78
N VAL A 76 0.57 -7.88 2.19
CA VAL A 76 0.49 -6.70 1.32
C VAL A 76 1.69 -6.73 0.38
N ALA A 77 1.40 -6.81 -0.92
CA ALA A 77 2.38 -6.84 -2.00
C ALA A 77 2.81 -5.45 -2.49
N GLY A 78 1.96 -4.44 -2.29
CA GLY A 78 2.20 -3.06 -2.71
C GLY A 78 0.96 -2.20 -2.46
N ILE A 79 1.13 -0.88 -2.49
CA ILE A 79 0.00 0.06 -2.45
C ILE A 79 -0.18 0.68 -3.83
N LEU A 80 -1.40 0.61 -4.34
CA LEU A 80 -1.82 1.33 -5.52
C LEU A 80 -2.46 2.65 -5.10
N VAL A 81 -1.96 3.75 -5.65
CA VAL A 81 -2.62 5.05 -5.61
C VAL A 81 -3.09 5.39 -7.03
N VAL A 82 -4.39 5.61 -7.19
CA VAL A 82 -5.00 6.08 -8.44
C VAL A 82 -5.29 7.56 -8.28
N ALA A 83 -4.58 8.39 -9.04
CA ALA A 83 -4.79 9.84 -9.06
C ALA A 83 -5.55 10.23 -10.33
N LYS A 84 -6.72 10.86 -10.16
CA LYS A 84 -7.57 11.29 -11.27
C LYS A 84 -7.68 12.81 -11.29
N THR A 85 -7.42 13.41 -12.44
CA THR A 85 -7.60 14.86 -12.64
C THR A 85 -9.09 15.16 -12.78
N LYS A 86 -9.65 16.07 -11.98
CA LYS A 86 -11.08 16.44 -12.04
C LYS A 86 -11.45 17.12 -13.35
N ALA A 87 -10.55 17.95 -13.88
CA ALA A 87 -10.79 18.72 -15.11
C ALA A 87 -10.79 17.87 -16.39
N THR A 88 -9.82 16.96 -16.55
CA THR A 88 -9.64 16.19 -17.80
C THR A 88 -10.04 14.73 -17.68
N GLY A 89 -10.19 14.21 -16.45
CA GLY A 89 -10.37 12.79 -16.20
C GLY A 89 -9.10 11.95 -16.38
N ASN A 90 -7.94 12.56 -16.64
CA ASN A 90 -6.67 11.85 -16.79
C ASN A 90 -6.32 11.08 -15.51
N ILE A 91 -5.94 9.81 -15.66
CA ILE A 91 -5.63 8.90 -14.56
C ILE A 91 -4.14 8.57 -14.56
N SER A 92 -3.50 8.72 -13.40
CA SER A 92 -2.14 8.24 -13.12
C SER A 92 -2.20 7.12 -12.09
N TYR A 93 -1.45 6.05 -12.35
CA TYR A 93 -1.34 4.88 -11.46
C TYR A 93 0.05 4.90 -10.83
N ILE A 94 0.10 4.98 -9.51
CA ILE A 94 1.34 5.11 -8.74
C ILE A 94 1.43 3.91 -7.79
N CYS A 95 2.54 3.19 -7.85
CA CYS A 95 2.83 2.11 -6.91
C CYS A 95 3.74 2.64 -5.79
N ILE A 96 3.35 2.44 -4.53
CA ILE A 96 4.24 2.62 -3.38
C ILE A 96 4.77 1.24 -3.00
N PRO A 97 6.07 0.93 -3.27
CA PRO A 97 6.66 -0.36 -2.98
C PRO A 97 7.08 -0.50 -1.52
N PHE A 98 7.29 -1.74 -1.08
CA PHE A 98 7.83 -2.09 0.23
C PHE A 98 9.21 -2.76 0.13
N GLY A 99 10.15 -2.30 0.94
CA GLY A 99 11.36 -3.03 1.34
C GLY A 99 12.56 -2.99 0.39
N ASP A 100 12.34 -2.97 -0.93
CA ASP A 100 13.43 -3.00 -1.92
C ASP A 100 13.89 -1.58 -2.30
N GLN A 101 15.19 -1.29 -2.16
CA GLN A 101 15.73 0.05 -2.42
C GLN A 101 15.70 0.41 -3.91
N ASP A 102 15.92 -0.56 -4.81
CA ASP A 102 15.89 -0.30 -6.25
C ASP A 102 14.47 0.06 -6.71
N LEU A 103 13.45 -0.59 -6.15
CA LEU A 103 12.06 -0.22 -6.38
C LEU A 103 11.69 1.13 -5.76
N LEU A 104 12.23 1.48 -4.59
CA LEU A 104 12.03 2.81 -4.01
C LEU A 104 12.66 3.91 -4.87
N ASP A 105 13.83 3.67 -5.44
CA ASP A 105 14.50 4.59 -6.35
C ASP A 105 13.72 4.74 -7.67
N ARG A 106 13.18 3.63 -8.19
CA ARG A 106 12.27 3.66 -9.35
C ARG A 106 10.99 4.43 -9.07
N TYR A 107 10.39 4.21 -7.90
CA TYR A 107 9.23 4.98 -7.45
C TYR A 107 9.54 6.48 -7.38
N ALA A 108 10.67 6.86 -6.78
CA ALA A 108 11.10 8.26 -6.74
C ALA A 108 11.34 8.84 -8.15
N SER A 109 11.95 8.05 -9.04
CA SER A 109 12.13 8.42 -10.44
C SER A 109 10.79 8.62 -11.15
N GLU A 110 9.81 7.73 -10.96
CA GLU A 110 8.48 7.87 -11.55
C GLU A 110 7.74 9.11 -11.03
N LEU A 111 7.81 9.39 -9.72
CA LEU A 111 7.26 10.63 -9.16
C LEU A 111 7.85 11.89 -9.79
N SER A 112 9.14 11.87 -10.13
CA SER A 112 9.81 13.01 -10.79
C SER A 112 9.28 13.29 -12.20
N THR A 113 8.63 12.31 -12.83
CA THR A 113 8.01 12.47 -14.16
C THR A 113 6.59 13.04 -14.10
N LEU A 114 5.98 13.08 -12.92
CA LEU A 114 4.63 13.64 -12.75
C LEU A 114 4.66 15.15 -12.98
N GLU A 115 3.58 15.67 -13.58
CA GLU A 115 3.40 17.11 -13.69
C GLU A 115 3.44 17.77 -12.30
N THR A 116 4.10 18.92 -12.19
CA THR A 116 4.29 19.62 -10.90
C THR A 116 3.00 19.79 -10.08
N PRO A 117 1.83 20.14 -10.66
CA PRO A 117 0.59 20.24 -9.89
C PRO A 117 0.14 18.90 -9.30
N LEU A 118 0.26 17.81 -10.05
CA LEU A 118 -0.08 16.47 -9.58
C LEU A 118 0.87 16.01 -8.49
N LEU A 119 2.18 16.23 -8.66
CA LEU A 119 3.18 15.89 -7.65
C LEU A 119 2.89 16.60 -6.32
N LYS A 120 2.58 17.91 -6.35
CA LYS A 120 2.22 18.68 -5.16
C LYS A 120 0.98 18.14 -4.46
N ALA A 121 -0.09 17.88 -5.22
CA ALA A 121 -1.32 17.33 -4.67
C ALA A 121 -1.09 15.92 -4.07
N TYR A 122 -0.30 15.10 -4.74
CA TYR A 122 0.09 13.77 -4.27
C TYR A 122 0.91 13.84 -2.96
N THR A 123 1.89 14.73 -2.87
CA THR A 123 2.67 14.94 -1.65
C THR A 123 1.79 15.40 -0.49
N LEU A 124 0.87 16.34 -0.73
CA LEU A 124 -0.08 16.80 0.29
C LEU A 124 -0.99 15.66 0.76
N PHE A 125 -1.59 14.93 -0.19
CA PHE A 125 -2.44 13.78 0.08
C PHE A 125 -1.74 12.73 0.94
N THR A 126 -0.55 12.28 0.50
CA THR A 126 0.22 11.25 1.22
C THR A 126 0.66 11.74 2.60
N THR A 127 1.07 13.00 2.74
CA THR A 127 1.42 13.59 4.04
C THR A 127 0.25 13.57 5.01
N ILE A 128 -0.93 14.01 4.58
CA ILE A 128 -2.15 13.99 5.40
C ILE A 128 -2.50 12.55 5.79
N TYR A 129 -2.49 11.64 4.81
CA TYR A 129 -2.83 10.23 5.02
C TYR A 129 -1.91 9.57 6.06
N TYR A 130 -0.59 9.65 5.87
CA TYR A 130 0.37 9.06 6.79
C TYR A 130 0.33 9.71 8.18
N SER A 131 0.15 11.03 8.25
CA SER A 131 -0.01 11.73 9.54
C SER A 131 -1.24 11.21 10.30
N GLY A 132 -2.35 10.97 9.58
CA GLY A 132 -3.56 10.39 10.14
C GLY A 132 -3.36 8.96 10.67
N LEU A 133 -2.59 8.13 9.96
CA LEU A 133 -2.25 6.77 10.41
C LEU A 133 -1.41 6.81 11.70
N ILE A 134 -0.38 7.66 11.76
CA ILE A 134 0.47 7.80 12.95
C ILE A 134 -0.35 8.28 14.16
N ALA A 135 -1.26 9.23 13.97
CA ALA A 135 -2.12 9.71 15.05
C ALA A 135 -3.06 8.63 15.59
N ARG A 136 -3.62 7.78 14.71
CA ARG A 136 -4.48 6.65 15.09
C ARG A 136 -3.74 5.57 15.86
N ASP A 137 -2.52 5.24 15.44
CA ASP A 137 -1.70 4.23 16.10
C ASP A 137 -1.36 4.64 17.54
N LYS A 138 -0.90 5.89 17.74
CA LYS A 138 -0.64 6.46 19.07
C LYS A 138 -1.85 6.43 20.00
N ASN A 139 -3.03 6.76 19.48
CA ASN A 139 -4.26 6.71 20.26
C ASN A 139 -4.64 5.28 20.66
N THR A 140 -4.42 4.30 19.77
CA THR A 140 -4.63 2.88 20.07
C THR A 140 -3.69 2.42 21.19
N GLU A 141 -2.42 2.81 21.13
CA GLU A 141 -1.43 2.50 22.16
C GLU A 141 -1.82 3.10 23.52
N LEU A 142 -2.21 4.39 23.57
CA LEU A 142 -2.68 5.03 24.81
C LEU A 142 -3.88 4.31 25.42
N ASN A 143 -4.90 4.01 24.60
CA ASN A 143 -6.11 3.33 25.08
C ASN A 143 -5.82 1.95 25.64
N SER A 144 -4.87 1.21 25.04
CA SER A 144 -4.45 -0.10 25.55
C SER A 144 -3.76 -0.04 26.92
N LYS A 145 -3.11 1.09 27.26
CA LYS A 145 -2.43 1.31 28.54
C LYS A 145 -3.38 1.74 29.65
N LEU A 146 -4.50 2.38 29.31
CA LEU A 146 -5.53 2.85 30.26
C LEU A 146 -6.51 1.75 30.69
N ILE A 147 -6.56 0.63 29.99
CA ILE A 147 -7.46 -0.53 30.30
C ILE A 147 -6.73 -1.59 31.18
N LYS A 148 -5.61 -1.23 31.81
CA LYS A 148 -4.92 -2.06 32.81
C LYS A 148 -5.22 -1.56 34.22
#